data_AF-A0A6J8AMY2-F1
#
_entry.id   AF-A0A6J8AMY2-F1
#
_cell.length_a   1.000
_cell.length_b   1.000
_cell.length_c   1.000
_cell.angle_alpha   90.00
_cell.angle_beta   90.00
_cell.angle_gamma   90.00
#
_symmetry.space_group_name_H-M   'P 1'
#
loop_
_entity.id
_entity.type
_entity.pdbx_description
1 polymer ?
#
loop_
_entity_poly.entity_id
_entity_poly.type
_entity_poly.pdbx_seq_one_letter_code
_entity_poly.pdbx_strand_id
1 'polypeptide(L)'
;MTMLAFTSFSFLSLCGVCTVLQILAHRARKDESVGNNPQFLKFQRTYFAAYLLAMFADWLQGPYLYKLYSYYGFQEPQIAVLYVFGFAASVIFGTWTHIAADNFGRKKLCLFFTVIYSLSCFLKLSRSYGVLIIGRILGGLATSVLFSAFEAWYVHEHLETHDFP
;
A
#
# COMPACT_ATOMS: atom_id res chain seq x y z
N MET A 1 31.00 -19.66 14.30
CA MET A 1 31.49 -18.27 14.44
C MET A 1 31.91 -17.64 13.11
N THR A 2 32.59 -18.34 12.22
CA THR A 2 33.07 -17.81 10.92
C THR A 2 31.96 -17.36 9.95
N MET A 3 30.85 -18.12 9.81
CA MET A 3 29.72 -17.71 8.94
C MET A 3 28.98 -16.46 9.44
N LEU A 4 28.85 -16.27 10.76
CA LEU A 4 28.15 -15.13 11.34
C LEU A 4 28.97 -13.83 11.20
N ALA A 5 30.30 -13.95 11.30
CA ALA A 5 31.22 -12.85 11.02
C ALA A 5 31.21 -12.46 9.52
N PHE A 6 31.18 -13.45 8.62
CA PHE A 6 31.12 -13.19 7.17
C PHE A 6 29.80 -12.52 6.72
N THR A 7 28.68 -12.95 7.28
CA THR A 7 27.36 -12.33 7.01
C THR A 7 27.26 -10.91 7.59
N SER A 8 27.76 -10.70 8.81
CA SER A 8 27.80 -9.36 9.42
C SER A 8 28.69 -8.40 8.64
N PHE A 9 29.86 -8.87 8.17
CA PHE A 9 30.77 -8.07 7.36
C PHE A 9 30.17 -7.71 5.99
N SER A 10 29.53 -8.68 5.33
CA SER A 10 28.82 -8.44 4.06
C SER A 10 27.65 -7.46 4.22
N PHE A 11 26.93 -7.52 5.34
CA PHE A 11 25.84 -6.57 5.62
C PHE A 11 26.36 -5.15 5.86
N LEU A 12 27.43 -5.01 6.66
CA LEU A 12 28.05 -3.71 6.93
C LEU A 12 28.66 -3.08 5.68
N SER A 13 29.28 -3.88 4.80
CA SER A 13 29.83 -3.38 3.54
C SER A 13 28.72 -2.90 2.59
N LEU A 14 27.63 -3.65 2.47
CA LEU A 14 26.44 -3.24 1.70
C LEU A 14 25.83 -1.95 2.25
N CYS A 15 25.65 -1.83 3.57
CA CYS A 15 25.17 -0.60 4.19
C CYS A 15 26.11 0.58 3.89
N GLY A 16 27.42 0.39 3.99
CA GLY A 16 28.42 1.41 3.66
C GLY A 16 28.31 1.88 2.20
N VAL A 17 28.22 0.94 1.26
CA VAL A 17 28.05 1.24 -0.18
C VAL A 17 26.73 1.98 -0.43
N CYS A 18 25.61 1.53 0.13
CA CYS A 18 24.33 2.22 0.00
C CYS A 18 24.39 3.65 0.55
N THR A 19 25.05 3.86 1.69
CA THR A 19 25.17 5.18 2.31
C THR A 19 26.02 6.12 1.45
N VAL A 20 27.14 5.62 0.89
CA VAL A 20 27.98 6.38 -0.04
C VAL A 20 27.21 6.74 -1.31
N LEU A 21 26.52 5.77 -1.92
CA LEU A 21 25.68 6.02 -3.09
C LEU A 21 24.58 7.04 -2.81
N GLN A 22 23.96 6.97 -1.63
CA GLN A 22 22.91 7.92 -1.23
C GLN A 22 23.46 9.33 -1.00
N ILE A 23 24.65 9.47 -0.40
CA ILE A 23 25.34 10.76 -0.26
C ILE A 23 25.71 11.33 -1.62
N LEU A 24 26.23 10.51 -2.53
CA LEU A 24 26.58 10.94 -3.89
C LEU A 24 25.33 11.36 -4.67
N ALA A 25 24.25 10.58 -4.60
CA ALA A 25 22.97 10.91 -5.22
C ALA A 25 22.35 12.18 -4.62
N HIS A 26 22.46 12.38 -3.31
CA HIS A 26 21.96 13.59 -2.64
C HIS A 26 22.79 14.83 -2.99
N ARG A 27 24.10 14.68 -3.17
CA ARG A 27 24.98 15.75 -3.66
C ARG A 27 24.69 16.08 -5.13
N ALA A 28 24.40 15.08 -5.96
CA ALA A 28 24.02 15.26 -7.35
C ALA A 28 22.63 15.90 -7.52
N ARG A 29 21.68 15.60 -6.63
CA ARG A 29 20.32 16.18 -6.63
C ARG A 29 20.21 17.58 -6.01
N LYS A 30 21.30 18.13 -5.45
CA LYS A 30 21.24 19.40 -4.71
C LYS A 30 20.98 20.63 -5.59
N ASP A 31 20.96 20.49 -6.92
CA ASP A 31 20.77 21.58 -7.88
C ASP A 31 19.33 21.81 -8.37
N GLU A 32 18.34 21.05 -7.89
CA GLU A 32 16.97 21.25 -8.33
C GLU A 32 16.12 21.96 -7.27
N SER A 33 15.83 23.25 -7.53
CA SER A 33 14.90 24.12 -6.80
C SER A 33 13.42 23.69 -6.92
N VAL A 34 13.18 22.40 -7.08
CA VAL A 34 11.91 21.73 -7.43
C VAL A 34 10.87 21.76 -6.30
N GLY A 35 11.25 22.14 -5.08
CA GLY A 35 10.37 22.04 -3.90
C GLY A 35 9.62 23.30 -3.45
N ASN A 36 9.81 24.47 -4.09
CA ASN A 36 9.32 25.74 -3.53
C ASN A 36 7.99 26.25 -4.11
N ASN A 37 7.30 25.46 -4.94
CA ASN A 37 5.97 25.85 -5.42
C ASN A 37 4.93 25.71 -4.29
N PRO A 38 4.25 26.80 -3.86
CA PRO A 38 3.26 26.74 -2.78
C PRO A 38 2.07 25.82 -3.08
N GLN A 39 1.68 25.68 -4.36
CA GLN A 39 0.61 24.78 -4.78
C GLN A 39 1.04 23.31 -4.66
N PHE A 40 2.28 23.00 -5.01
CA PHE A 40 2.87 21.67 -4.85
C PHE A 40 2.91 21.26 -3.37
N LEU A 41 3.38 22.14 -2.48
CA LEU A 41 3.41 21.86 -1.05
C LEU A 41 2.01 21.64 -0.46
N LYS A 42 1.01 22.39 -0.92
CA LYS A 42 -0.39 22.20 -0.51
C LYS A 42 -0.93 20.85 -0.99
N PHE A 43 -0.66 20.48 -2.24
CA PHE A 43 -1.03 19.18 -2.79
C PHE A 43 -0.35 18.04 -2.02
N GLN A 44 0.98 18.11 -1.86
CA GLN A 44 1.79 17.11 -1.18
C GLN A 44 1.29 16.82 0.24
N ARG A 45 0.97 17.87 1.02
CA ARG A 45 0.39 17.71 2.36
C ARG A 45 -0.96 17.00 2.33
N THR A 46 -1.82 17.36 1.39
CA THR A 46 -3.16 16.76 1.24
C THR A 46 -3.07 15.30 0.80
N TYR A 47 -2.21 15.02 -0.18
CA TYR A 47 -1.92 13.69 -0.68
C TYR A 47 -1.39 12.78 0.43
N PHE A 48 -0.34 13.20 1.14
CA PHE A 48 0.23 12.41 2.23
C PHE A 48 -0.74 12.22 3.38
N ALA A 49 -1.53 13.23 3.75
CA ALA A 49 -2.54 13.06 4.79
C ALA A 49 -3.52 11.92 4.47
N ALA A 50 -4.02 11.87 3.24
CA ALA A 50 -4.92 10.80 2.80
C ALA A 50 -4.19 9.45 2.62
N TYR A 51 -3.03 9.46 1.96
CA TYR A 51 -2.27 8.25 1.63
C TYR A 51 -1.75 7.55 2.87
N LEU A 52 -1.12 8.30 3.80
CA LEU A 52 -0.58 7.74 5.03
C LEU A 52 -1.68 7.18 5.92
N LEU A 53 -2.85 7.82 5.97
CA LEU A 53 -3.99 7.32 6.74
C LEU A 53 -4.53 6.01 6.15
N ALA A 54 -4.65 5.93 4.83
CA ALA A 54 -5.07 4.71 4.13
C ALA A 54 -4.05 3.57 4.30
N MET A 55 -2.76 3.87 4.12
CA MET A 55 -1.67 2.92 4.31
C MET A 55 -1.56 2.45 5.76
N PHE A 56 -1.75 3.35 6.72
CA PHE A 56 -1.76 3.00 8.14
C PHE A 56 -2.87 1.98 8.46
N ALA A 57 -4.07 2.16 7.91
CA ALA A 57 -5.16 1.21 8.08
C ALA A 57 -4.81 -0.18 7.52
N ASP A 58 -4.12 -0.24 6.37
CA ASP A 58 -3.71 -1.49 5.75
C ASP A 58 -2.58 -2.21 6.51
N TRP A 59 -1.58 -1.44 6.91
CA TRP A 59 -0.45 -1.96 7.66
C TRP A 59 -0.84 -2.44 9.05
N LEU A 60 -1.80 -1.77 9.69
CA LEU A 60 -2.27 -2.18 11.00
C LEU A 60 -2.89 -3.58 10.97
N GLN A 61 -3.48 -4.03 9.86
CA GLN A 61 -4.08 -5.37 9.79
C GLN A 61 -3.06 -6.51 9.64
N GLY A 62 -1.95 -6.26 8.94
CA GLY A 62 -0.91 -7.25 8.64
C GLY A 62 -0.54 -8.16 9.83
N PRO A 63 -0.15 -7.62 10.99
CA PRO A 63 0.29 -8.43 12.13
C PRO A 63 -0.84 -9.15 12.89
N TYR A 64 -2.08 -8.63 12.85
CA TYR A 64 -3.18 -9.18 13.65
C TYR A 64 -4.07 -10.17 12.90
N LEU A 65 -4.02 -10.19 11.56
CA LEU A 65 -4.95 -10.99 10.75
C LEU A 65 -4.83 -12.49 11.02
N TYR A 66 -3.61 -13.03 11.09
CA TYR A 66 -3.38 -14.44 11.44
C TYR A 66 -3.89 -14.73 12.85
N LYS A 67 -3.54 -13.87 13.82
CA LYS A 67 -3.91 -14.06 15.22
C LYS A 67 -5.42 -14.00 15.42
N LEU A 68 -6.13 -13.17 14.67
CA LEU A 68 -7.59 -13.10 14.67
C LEU A 68 -8.22 -14.43 14.23
N TYR A 69 -7.76 -14.99 13.11
CA TYR A 69 -8.30 -16.26 12.61
C TYR A 69 -7.96 -17.44 13.51
N SER A 70 -6.74 -17.45 14.06
CA SER A 70 -6.35 -18.43 15.08
C SER A 70 -7.21 -18.31 16.34
N TYR A 71 -7.52 -17.09 16.80
CA TYR A 71 -8.43 -16.84 17.93
C TYR A 71 -9.86 -17.32 17.67
N TYR A 72 -10.32 -17.30 16.42
CA TYR A 72 -11.62 -17.88 16.02
C TYR A 72 -11.60 -19.41 15.93
N GLY A 73 -10.46 -20.06 16.14
CA GLY A 73 -10.33 -21.52 16.16
C GLY A 73 -10.16 -22.15 14.77
N PHE A 74 -9.83 -21.36 13.74
CA PHE A 74 -9.54 -21.91 12.41
C PHE A 74 -8.20 -22.63 12.37
N GLN A 75 -8.16 -23.73 11.63
CA GLN A 75 -6.93 -24.49 11.41
C GLN A 75 -6.01 -23.77 10.41
N GLU A 76 -4.70 -24.02 10.49
CA GLU A 76 -3.71 -23.40 9.59
C GLU A 76 -4.07 -23.53 8.09
N PRO A 77 -4.57 -24.67 7.57
CA PRO A 77 -4.96 -24.76 6.16
C PRO A 77 -6.13 -23.84 5.80
N GLN A 78 -7.11 -23.67 6.71
CA GLN A 78 -8.25 -22.77 6.50
C GLN A 78 -7.81 -21.31 6.50
N ILE A 79 -6.87 -20.97 7.38
CA ILE A 79 -6.24 -19.65 7.42
C ILE A 79 -5.49 -19.39 6.11
N ALA A 80 -4.72 -20.37 5.61
CA ALA A 80 -4.02 -20.26 4.34
C ALA A 80 -4.98 -20.00 3.17
N VAL A 81 -6.11 -20.69 3.12
CA VAL A 81 -7.15 -20.43 2.10
C VAL A 81 -7.67 -18.99 2.17
N LEU A 82 -7.96 -18.46 3.36
CA LEU A 82 -8.34 -17.05 3.53
C LEU A 82 -7.26 -16.08 3.00
N TYR A 83 -5.98 -16.37 3.23
CA TYR A 83 -4.90 -15.57 2.67
C TYR A 83 -4.89 -15.62 1.14
N VAL A 84 -4.94 -16.83 0.57
CA VAL A 84 -4.94 -17.08 -0.89
C VAL A 84 -6.08 -16.34 -1.57
N PHE A 85 -7.32 -16.40 -1.04
CA PHE A 85 -8.44 -15.66 -1.63
C PHE A 85 -8.23 -14.15 -1.65
N GLY A 86 -7.64 -13.59 -0.60
CA GLY A 86 -7.33 -12.16 -0.58
C GLY A 86 -6.25 -11.76 -1.58
N PHE A 87 -5.17 -12.55 -1.70
CA PHE A 87 -4.12 -12.30 -2.68
C PHE A 87 -4.58 -12.54 -4.12
N ALA A 88 -5.35 -13.61 -4.36
CA ALA A 88 -5.94 -13.89 -5.66
C ALA A 88 -6.87 -12.76 -6.10
N ALA A 89 -7.73 -12.28 -5.19
CA ALA A 89 -8.57 -11.11 -5.43
C ALA A 89 -7.73 -9.88 -5.78
N SER A 90 -6.64 -9.59 -5.05
CA SER A 90 -5.82 -8.41 -5.35
C SER A 90 -5.12 -8.50 -6.71
N VAL A 91 -4.74 -9.70 -7.16
CA VAL A 91 -4.15 -9.91 -8.49
C VAL A 91 -5.20 -9.71 -9.58
N ILE A 92 -6.37 -10.33 -9.43
CA ILE A 92 -7.46 -10.25 -10.43
C ILE A 92 -7.98 -8.82 -10.54
N PHE A 93 -8.27 -8.17 -9.41
CA PHE A 93 -8.77 -6.81 -9.43
C PHE A 93 -7.68 -5.78 -9.71
N GLY A 94 -6.42 -6.05 -9.36
CA GLY A 94 -5.28 -5.19 -9.68
C GLY A 94 -5.24 -4.79 -11.15
N THR A 95 -5.30 -5.78 -12.05
CA THR A 95 -5.26 -5.55 -13.50
C THR A 95 -6.42 -4.66 -13.98
N TRP A 96 -7.62 -4.85 -13.44
CA TRP A 96 -8.80 -4.06 -13.81
C TRP A 96 -8.80 -2.66 -13.18
N THR A 97 -8.30 -2.52 -11.94
CA THR A 97 -8.35 -1.27 -11.19
C THR A 97 -7.54 -0.15 -11.84
N HIS A 98 -6.48 -0.46 -12.58
CA HIS A 98 -5.75 0.53 -13.37
C HIS A 98 -6.64 1.13 -14.48
N ILE A 99 -7.36 0.30 -15.26
CA ILE A 99 -8.28 0.77 -16.30
C ILE A 99 -9.47 1.54 -15.70
N ALA A 100 -9.95 1.08 -14.54
CA ALA A 100 -11.00 1.78 -13.81
C ALA A 100 -10.52 3.16 -13.30
N ALA A 101 -9.23 3.30 -12.99
CA ALA A 101 -8.64 4.54 -12.50
C ALA A 101 -8.80 5.70 -13.48
N ASP A 102 -8.57 5.39 -14.76
CA ASP A 102 -8.63 6.37 -15.84
C ASP A 102 -10.07 6.82 -16.16
N ASN A 103 -11.06 5.93 -15.99
CA ASN A 103 -12.44 6.18 -16.41
C ASN A 103 -13.39 6.69 -15.30
N PHE A 104 -13.23 6.21 -14.06
CA PHE A 104 -14.20 6.50 -12.98
C PHE A 104 -13.93 7.78 -12.19
N GLY A 105 -12.78 8.41 -12.42
CA GLY A 105 -12.39 9.64 -11.74
C GLY A 105 -11.79 9.40 -10.34
N ARG A 106 -10.64 10.03 -10.11
CA ARG A 106 -9.72 9.72 -9.00
C ARG A 106 -10.33 9.87 -7.61
N LYS A 107 -11.08 10.96 -7.35
CA LYS A 107 -11.74 11.18 -6.05
C LYS A 107 -12.78 10.11 -5.72
N LYS A 108 -13.51 9.61 -6.73
CA LYS A 108 -14.52 8.55 -6.53
C LYS A 108 -13.86 7.22 -6.20
N LEU A 109 -12.71 6.92 -6.79
CA LEU A 109 -11.93 5.72 -6.45
C LEU A 109 -11.37 5.74 -5.03
N CYS A 110 -10.84 6.87 -4.56
CA CYS A 110 -10.39 6.98 -3.16
C CYS A 110 -11.54 6.78 -2.16
N LEU A 111 -12.74 7.29 -2.48
CA LEU A 111 -13.94 7.05 -1.67
C LEU A 111 -14.40 5.59 -1.75
N PHE A 112 -14.39 5.00 -2.94
CA PHE A 112 -14.74 3.59 -3.15
C PHE A 112 -13.80 2.68 -2.35
N PHE A 113 -12.49 2.92 -2.42
CA PHE A 113 -11.50 2.26 -1.57
C PHE A 113 -11.91 2.34 -0.10
N THR A 114 -12.17 3.54 0.41
CA THR A 114 -12.49 3.76 1.83
C THR A 114 -13.71 2.95 2.26
N VAL A 115 -14.76 2.93 1.43
CA VAL A 115 -16.00 2.19 1.71
C VAL A 115 -15.78 0.68 1.69
N ILE A 116 -15.17 0.14 0.63
CA ILE A 116 -14.92 -1.29 0.49
C ILE A 116 -13.95 -1.79 1.57
N TYR A 117 -12.93 -1.00 1.90
CA TYR A 117 -11.97 -1.32 2.95
C TYR A 117 -12.65 -1.37 4.32
N SER A 118 -13.46 -0.36 4.64
CA SER A 118 -14.24 -0.32 5.89
C SER A 118 -15.20 -1.52 6.00
N LEU A 119 -15.85 -1.89 4.90
CA LEU A 119 -16.71 -3.08 4.84
C LEU A 119 -15.90 -4.37 5.07
N SER A 120 -14.71 -4.49 4.44
CA SER A 120 -13.80 -5.61 4.69
C SER A 120 -13.38 -5.70 6.15
N CYS A 121 -13.11 -4.57 6.82
CA CYS A 121 -12.83 -4.53 8.26
C CYS A 121 -14.02 -5.02 9.08
N PHE A 122 -15.22 -4.54 8.76
CA PHE A 122 -16.43 -4.89 9.48
C PHE A 122 -16.74 -6.39 9.40
N LEU A 123 -16.57 -7.00 8.21
CA LEU A 123 -16.80 -8.43 8.02
C LEU A 123 -15.85 -9.32 8.84
N LYS A 124 -14.64 -8.82 9.19
CA LYS A 124 -13.70 -9.54 10.07
C LYS A 124 -14.23 -9.73 11.49
N LEU A 125 -15.23 -8.95 11.93
CA LEU A 125 -15.87 -9.13 13.23
C LEU A 125 -16.75 -10.40 13.30
N SER A 126 -17.11 -10.96 12.15
CA SER A 126 -17.90 -12.19 12.06
C SER A 126 -17.04 -13.43 12.26
N ARG A 127 -17.57 -14.43 12.96
CA ARG A 127 -16.94 -15.76 13.10
C ARG A 127 -17.28 -16.73 11.95
N SER A 128 -18.17 -16.34 11.04
CA SER A 128 -18.56 -17.21 9.92
C SER A 128 -17.46 -17.25 8.86
N TYR A 129 -16.96 -18.45 8.54
CA TYR A 129 -15.89 -18.65 7.56
C TYR A 129 -16.23 -18.07 6.18
N GLY A 130 -17.47 -18.24 5.71
CA GLY A 130 -17.91 -17.69 4.42
C GLY A 130 -17.90 -16.16 4.40
N VAL A 131 -18.29 -15.53 5.51
CA VAL A 131 -18.26 -14.06 5.65
C VAL A 131 -16.81 -13.56 5.63
N LEU A 132 -15.88 -14.30 6.24
CA LEU A 132 -14.46 -13.97 6.22
C LEU A 132 -13.85 -14.11 4.81
N ILE A 133 -14.27 -15.10 4.03
CA ILE A 133 -13.86 -15.23 2.62
C ILE A 133 -14.31 -14.01 1.81
N ILE A 134 -15.58 -13.59 1.95
CA ILE A 134 -16.08 -12.37 1.31
C ILE A 134 -15.27 -11.15 1.79
N GLY A 135 -15.01 -11.06 3.10
CA GLY A 135 -14.18 -10.02 3.68
C GLY A 135 -12.76 -9.97 3.09
N ARG A 136 -12.16 -11.13 2.81
CA ARG A 136 -10.85 -11.25 2.16
C ARG A 136 -10.87 -10.83 0.69
N ILE A 137 -11.91 -11.20 -0.06
CA ILE A 137 -12.08 -10.79 -1.45
C ILE A 137 -12.24 -9.27 -1.55
N LEU A 138 -13.11 -8.68 -0.71
CA LEU A 138 -13.29 -7.23 -0.63
C LEU A 138 -12.02 -6.52 -0.16
N GLY A 139 -11.29 -7.11 0.78
CA GLY A 139 -10.00 -6.58 1.24
C GLY A 139 -8.98 -6.56 0.11
N GLY A 140 -8.85 -7.65 -0.65
CA GLY A 140 -7.98 -7.73 -1.83
C GLY A 140 -8.34 -6.70 -2.90
N LEU A 141 -9.64 -6.54 -3.21
CA LEU A 141 -10.14 -5.49 -4.10
C LEU A 141 -9.74 -4.09 -3.60
N ALA A 142 -9.93 -3.81 -2.32
CA ALA A 142 -9.59 -2.51 -1.76
C ALA A 142 -8.08 -2.25 -1.83
N THR A 143 -7.22 -3.23 -1.50
CA THR A 143 -5.76 -3.08 -1.64
C THR A 143 -5.36 -2.80 -3.09
N SER A 144 -5.99 -3.43 -4.08
CA SER A 144 -5.76 -3.12 -5.50
C SER A 144 -6.12 -1.67 -5.86
N VAL A 145 -7.28 -1.21 -5.38
CA VAL A 145 -7.72 0.18 -5.59
C VAL A 145 -6.81 1.16 -4.87
N LEU A 146 -6.29 0.83 -3.68
CA LEU A 146 -5.41 1.68 -2.90
C LEU A 146 -4.20 2.13 -3.72
N PHE A 147 -3.42 1.19 -4.26
CA PHE A 147 -2.23 1.55 -5.03
C PHE A 147 -2.60 2.26 -6.34
N SER A 148 -3.60 1.76 -7.07
CA SER A 148 -3.99 2.34 -8.37
C SER A 148 -4.59 3.75 -8.25
N ALA A 149 -5.47 3.99 -7.27
CA ALA A 149 -6.17 5.25 -7.12
C ALA A 149 -5.27 6.38 -6.63
N PHE A 150 -4.35 6.08 -5.70
CA PHE A 150 -3.40 7.06 -5.19
C PHE A 150 -2.35 7.42 -6.24
N GLU A 151 -1.82 6.44 -6.99
CA GLU A 151 -0.94 6.70 -8.14
C GLU A 151 -1.65 7.55 -9.21
N ALA A 152 -2.87 7.20 -9.60
CA ALA A 152 -3.63 7.98 -10.58
C ALA A 152 -3.93 9.41 -10.09
N TRP A 153 -4.17 9.59 -8.79
CA TRP A 153 -4.32 10.93 -8.20
C TRP A 153 -3.03 11.73 -8.25
N TYR A 154 -1.90 11.11 -7.90
CA TYR A 154 -0.59 11.74 -7.97
C TYR A 154 -0.23 12.17 -9.38
N VAL A 155 -0.31 11.25 -10.35
CA VAL A 155 0.05 11.49 -11.76
C VAL A 155 -0.82 12.59 -12.37
N HIS A 156 -2.12 12.56 -12.16
CA HIS A 156 -3.01 13.59 -12.70
C HIS A 156 -2.68 15.00 -12.21
N GLU A 157 -2.38 15.16 -10.92
CA GLU A 157 -2.09 16.49 -10.40
C GLU A 157 -0.80 17.06 -11.01
N HIS A 158 0.19 16.20 -11.30
CA HIS A 158 1.46 16.58 -11.92
C HIS A 158 1.40 16.78 -13.44
N LEU A 159 0.51 16.06 -14.15
CA LEU A 159 0.46 16.11 -15.61
C LEU A 159 -0.64 17.04 -16.15
N GLU A 160 -1.81 17.09 -15.49
CA GLU A 160 -2.99 17.78 -16.05
C GLU A 160 -3.37 19.04 -15.28
N THR A 161 -3.09 19.12 -13.97
CA THR A 161 -3.58 20.24 -13.14
C THR A 161 -2.52 21.31 -12.92
N HIS A 162 -1.28 20.89 -12.63
CA HIS A 162 -0.16 21.78 -12.45
C HIS A 162 1.07 21.09 -13.03
N ASP A 163 1.84 21.80 -13.86
CA ASP A 163 3.13 21.34 -14.39
C ASP A 163 4.18 21.44 -13.26
N PHE A 164 3.98 20.65 -12.21
CA PHE A 164 4.89 20.58 -11.08
C PHE A 164 6.17 19.85 -11.53
N PRO A 165 7.35 20.38 -11.18
CA PRO A 165 8.61 19.78 -11.57
C PRO A 165 8.86 18.38 -10.98
#